data_AF-A0A8T5PK38-F1
#
_entry.id   AF-A0A8T5PK38-F1
#
_cell.length_a   1.000
_cell.length_b   1.000
_cell.length_c   1.000
_cell.angle_alpha   90.00
_cell.angle_beta   90.00
_cell.angle_gamma   90.00
#
_symmetry.space_group_name_H-M   'P 1'
#
loop_
_entity.id
_entity.type
_entity.pdbx_description
1 polymer ?
#
loop_
_entity_poly.entity_id
_entity_poly.type
_entity_poly.pdbx_seq_one_letter_code
_entity_poly.pdbx_strand_id
1 'polypeptide(L)' 'NVGHIHTCTLRALVELGEYYNFNVIKKYGLKMPYPNPFVRIVDKILSRLPQLSTRYLVLFRKE' A
#
# COMPACT_ATOMS: atom_id res chain seq x y z
N ASN A 1 -21.91 -6.82 2.27
CA ASN A 1 -20.76 -7.44 2.95
C ASN A 1 -19.50 -7.21 2.15
N VAL A 2 -18.63 -6.31 2.60
CA VAL A 2 -17.29 -6.16 2.01
C VAL A 2 -16.37 -7.10 2.79
N GLY A 3 -15.83 -8.11 2.12
CA GLY A 3 -14.83 -9.00 2.72
C GLY A 3 -13.54 -8.20 2.98
N HIS A 4 -13.13 -8.10 4.24
CA HIS A 4 -11.86 -7.46 4.59
C HIS A 4 -10.76 -8.50 4.69
N ILE A 5 -9.64 -8.24 4.02
CA ILE A 5 -8.41 -9.02 4.19
C ILE A 5 -7.61 -8.36 5.31
N HIS A 6 -7.51 -9.02 6.46
CA HIS A 6 -6.84 -8.46 7.65
C HIS A 6 -5.32 -8.33 7.50
N THR A 7 -4.70 -9.20 6.70
CA THR A 7 -3.24 -9.24 6.48
C THR A 7 -2.94 -9.30 4.98
N CYS A 8 -3.31 -8.23 4.28
CA CYS A 8 -2.79 -7.99 2.95
C CYS A 8 -1.45 -7.25 3.11
N THR A 9 -0.34 -7.86 2.70
CA THR A 9 0.94 -7.15 2.61
C THR A 9 1.12 -6.61 1.20
N LEU A 10 1.92 -5.54 1.03
CA LEU A 10 2.19 -4.99 -0.29
C LEU A 10 2.76 -6.04 -1.24
N ARG A 11 3.63 -6.92 -0.72
CA ARG A 11 4.21 -8.02 -1.48
C ARG A 11 3.15 -9.03 -1.91
N ALA A 12 2.31 -9.50 -0.97
CA ALA A 12 1.26 -10.45 -1.29
C ALA A 12 0.26 -9.90 -2.32
N LEU A 13 -0.07 -8.61 -2.24
CA LEU A 13 -0.96 -7.97 -3.21
C LEU A 13 -0.35 -7.92 -4.62
N VAL A 14 0.96 -7.65 -4.71
CA VAL A 14 1.68 -7.62 -5.98
C VAL A 14 1.75 -9.02 -6.58
N GLU A 15 2.16 -10.02 -5.79
CA GLU A 15 2.23 -11.43 -6.22
C GLU A 15 0.85 -11.94 -6.68
N LEU A 16 -0.23 -11.53 -5.99
CA LEU A 16 -1.59 -11.84 -6.39
C LEU A 16 -1.98 -11.19 -7.73
N GLY A 17 -1.61 -9.92 -7.94
CA GLY A 17 -1.86 -9.24 -9.21
C GLY A 17 -1.13 -9.91 -10.37
N GLU A 18 0.15 -10.24 -10.18
CA GLU A 18 0.97 -10.94 -11.16
C GLU A 18 0.40 -12.33 -11.49
N TYR A 19 -0.07 -13.08 -10.48
CA TYR A 19 -0.76 -14.36 -10.68
C TYR A 19 -1.99 -14.24 -11.59
N TYR A 20 -2.70 -13.10 -11.56
CA TYR A 20 -3.85 -12.83 -12.43
C TYR A 20 -3.51 -12.06 -13.71
N ASN A 21 -2.23 -12.05 -14.13
CA ASN A 21 -1.75 -11.35 -15.34
C ASN A 21 -1.96 -9.83 -15.30
N PHE A 22 -1.84 -9.23 -14.13
CA PHE A 22 -1.75 -7.78 -13.99
C PHE A 22 -0.30 -7.36 -13.82
N ASN A 23 0.11 -6.33 -14.57
CA ASN A 23 1.39 -5.68 -14.40
C ASN A 23 1.29 -4.53 -13.40
N VAL A 24 2.24 -4.45 -12.47
CA VAL A 24 2.33 -3.32 -11.55
C VAL A 24 2.88 -2.10 -12.26
N ILE A 25 2.08 -1.05 -12.38
CA ILE A 25 2.51 0.23 -12.92
C ILE A 25 3.24 1.03 -11.85
N LYS A 26 2.62 1.14 -10.66
CA LYS A 26 3.10 2.02 -9.60
C LYS A 26 2.60 1.61 -8.22
N LYS A 27 3.41 1.91 -7.20
CA LYS A 27 3.13 1.68 -5.79
C LYS A 27 3.27 3.00 -5.04
N TYR A 28 2.36 3.29 -4.13
CA TYR A 28 2.38 4.50 -3.31
C TYR A 28 2.15 4.14 -1.85
N GLY A 29 2.92 4.75 -0.94
CA GLY A 29 2.56 4.83 0.46
C GLY A 29 1.54 5.95 0.66
N LEU A 30 0.45 5.67 1.37
CA LEU A 30 -0.57 6.66 1.72
C LEU A 30 -0.34 7.16 3.14
N LYS A 31 -0.48 8.47 3.32
CA LYS A 31 -0.36 9.11 4.63
C LYS A 31 -1.58 8.84 5.48
N MET A 32 -1.35 8.76 6.78
CA MET A 32 -2.39 8.58 7.77
C MET A 32 -2.65 9.89 8.54
N PRO A 33 -3.93 10.25 8.80
CA PRO A 33 -4.25 11.40 9.62
C PRO A 33 -4.05 11.07 11.11
N TYR A 34 -2.80 11.07 11.56
CA TYR A 34 -2.49 10.90 12.99
C TYR A 34 -2.71 12.20 13.76
N PRO A 35 -3.30 12.16 14.98
CA PRO A 35 -3.47 13.34 15.82
C PRO A 35 -2.14 13.85 16.38
N ASN A 36 -1.15 12.96 16.57
CA ASN A 36 0.18 13.34 17.06
C ASN A 36 1.07 13.86 15.91
N PRO A 37 1.62 15.09 16.01
CA PRO A 37 2.43 15.69 14.95
C PRO A 37 3.75 14.96 14.70
N PHE A 38 4.38 14.36 15.72
CA PHE A 38 5.61 13.58 15.56
C PHE A 38 5.35 12.32 14.75
N VAL A 39 4.28 11.59 15.10
CA VAL A 39 3.85 10.39 14.36
C VAL A 39 3.53 10.74 12.92
N ARG A 40 2.90 11.90 12.67
CA ARG A 40 2.62 12.39 11.32
C ARG A 40 3.88 12.70 10.51
N ILE A 41 4.94 13.20 11.14
CA ILE A 41 6.23 13.45 10.48
C ILE A 41 6.90 12.12 10.12
N VAL A 42 6.93 11.17 11.06
CA VAL A 42 7.48 9.83 10.82
C VAL A 42 6.73 9.14 9.70
N ASP A 43 5.39 9.14 9.73
CA ASP A 43 4.53 8.60 8.67
C ASP A 43 4.80 9.27 7.31
N LYS A 44 4.98 10.60 7.29
CA LYS A 44 5.31 11.33 6.07
C LYS A 44 6.66 10.86 5.48
N ILE A 45 7.64 10.54 6.31
CA ILE A 45 8.94 10.00 5.84
C ILE A 45 8.75 8.56 5.34
N LEU A 46 8.09 7.71 6.12
CA LEU A 46 7.86 6.31 5.78
C LEU A 46 6.97 6.15 4.54
N SER A 47 6.03 7.07 4.29
CA SER A 47 5.15 7.06 3.11
C SER A 47 5.90 7.10 1.76
N ARG A 48 7.18 7.51 1.77
CA ARG A 48 8.05 7.44 0.58
C ARG A 48 8.47 6.02 0.24
N LEU A 49 8.39 5.10 1.20
CA LEU A 49 8.68 3.67 1.04
C LEU A 49 7.37 2.89 1.24
N PRO A 50 6.67 2.53 0.15
CA PRO A 50 5.36 1.87 0.23
C PRO A 50 5.35 0.60 1.11
N GLN A 51 6.47 -0.12 1.17
CA GLN A 51 6.62 -1.34 1.98
C GLN A 51 6.59 -1.09 3.51
N LEU A 52 6.92 0.13 3.95
CA LEU A 52 6.89 0.53 5.37
C LEU A 52 5.63 1.34 5.72
N SER A 53 4.76 1.58 4.73
CA SER A 53 3.56 2.39 4.91
C SER A 53 2.41 1.55 5.43
N THR A 54 1.70 2.03 6.44
CA THR A 54 0.52 1.34 7.00
C THR A 54 -0.62 1.24 5.99
N ARG A 55 -0.78 2.27 5.15
CA ARG A 55 -1.68 2.25 3.99
C ARG A 55 -0.86 2.41 2.74
N TYR A 56 -1.23 1.67 1.71
CA TYR A 56 -0.58 1.76 0.41
C TYR A 56 -1.62 1.60 -0.70
N LEU A 57 -1.26 2.08 -1.88
CA LEU A 57 -2.04 1.96 -3.10
C LEU A 57 -1.14 1.36 -4.18
N VAL A 58 -1.67 0.36 -4.88
CA VAL A 58 -1.00 -0.27 -6.02
C VAL A 58 -1.87 -0.05 -7.25
N LEU A 59 -1.29 0.49 -8.31
CA LEU A 59 -1.92 0.56 -9.61
C LEU A 59 -1.45 -0.60 -10.46
N PHE A 60 -2.44 -1.34 -10.94
CA PHE A 60 -2.28 -2.46 -11.86
C PHE A 60 -2.76 -2.05 -13.25
N ARG A 61 -2.08 -2.54 -14.28
CA ARG A 61 -2.55 -2.55 -15.67
C ARG A 61 -2.86 -4.00 -16.03
N LYS A 62 -4.04 -4.25 -16.59
CA LYS A 62 -4.32 -5.54 -17.20
C LYS A 62 -3.55 -5.65 -18.51
N GLU A 63 -2.85 -6.75 -18.73
CA GLU A 63 -2.31 -7.09 -20.06
C GLU A 63 -3.44 -7.24 -21.09
#